data_AF-A0A925E7Y1-F1
#
_entry.id   AF-A0A925E7Y1-F1
#
_cell.length_a   1.000
_cell.length_b   1.000
_cell.length_c   1.000
_cell.angle_alpha   90.00
_cell.angle_beta   90.00
_cell.angle_gamma   90.00
#
_symmetry.space_group_name_H-M   'P 1'
#
loop_
_entity.id
_entity.type
_entity.pdbx_description
1 polymer ?
#
loop_
_entity_poly.entity_id
_entity_poly.type
_entity_poly.pdbx_seq_one_letter_code
_entity_poly.pdbx_strand_id
1 'polypeptide(L)'
;MKKYIFLMLVLISVKQDICAQEDSLKYKYINQTIYRYGRSFMKGTERLTFPELRNEFTMSELGLASYDQSKKYKNISNVFSVASLAASITTLVIVSNNGKRSTLNLLLIGQILLGTGAGGYRMLSAKSLDRALWQRNKDVLFPPK
;
A
#
# COMPACT_ATOMS: atom_id res chain seq x y z
N MET A 1 45.82 32.28 17.71
CA MET A 1 44.38 32.49 17.97
C MET A 1 43.55 32.70 16.70
N LYS A 2 43.93 33.59 15.76
CA LYS A 2 43.20 33.80 14.48
C LYS A 2 42.96 32.54 13.62
N LYS A 3 43.90 31.58 13.60
CA LYS A 3 43.76 30.33 12.83
C LYS A 3 42.63 29.41 13.33
N TYR A 4 42.35 29.43 14.63
CA TYR A 4 41.28 28.61 15.23
C TYR A 4 39.89 29.22 14.99
N ILE A 5 39.80 30.56 14.91
CA ILE A 5 38.56 31.27 14.60
C ILE A 5 38.09 30.95 13.17
N PHE A 6 39.02 30.88 12.21
CA PHE A 6 38.69 30.53 10.83
C PHE A 6 38.20 29.08 10.70
N LEU A 7 38.83 28.14 11.42
CA LEU A 7 38.39 26.73 11.46
C LEU A 7 36.99 26.58 12.06
N MET A 8 36.67 27.35 13.12
CA MET A 8 35.35 27.36 13.75
C MET A 8 34.27 27.93 12.82
N LEU A 9 34.58 29.01 12.08
CA LEU A 9 33.67 29.60 11.09
C LEU A 9 33.37 28.66 9.92
N VAL A 10 34.38 27.94 9.43
CA VAL A 10 34.19 26.92 8.37
C VAL A 10 33.30 25.77 8.86
N LEU A 11 33.50 25.30 10.10
CA LEU A 11 32.66 24.24 10.68
C LEU A 11 31.21 24.67 10.91
N ILE A 12 30.96 25.96 11.19
CA ILE A 12 29.59 26.49 11.34
C ILE A 12 28.90 26.60 9.98
N SER A 13 29.58 27.07 8.93
CA SER A 13 28.99 27.17 7.59
C SER A 13 28.62 25.81 7.00
N VAL A 14 29.45 24.78 7.17
CA VAL A 14 29.14 23.42 6.68
C VAL A 14 27.88 22.83 7.33
N LYS A 15 27.59 23.18 8.59
CA LYS A 15 26.38 22.71 9.27
C LYS A 15 25.09 23.34 8.75
N GLN A 16 25.15 24.59 8.26
CA GLN A 16 23.98 25.30 7.75
C GLN A 16 23.48 24.70 6.43
N ASP A 17 24.39 24.30 5.54
CA ASP A 17 24.03 23.71 4.24
C ASP A 17 23.37 22.34 4.37
N ILE A 18 23.82 21.51 5.33
CA ILE A 18 23.25 20.18 5.57
C ILE A 18 21.83 20.29 6.14
N CYS A 19 21.60 21.21 7.08
CA CYS A 19 20.29 21.46 7.68
C CYS A 19 19.27 22.00 6.65
N ALA A 20 19.70 22.91 5.77
CA ALA A 20 18.85 23.44 4.71
C ALA A 20 18.47 22.38 3.65
N GLN A 21 19.30 21.36 3.46
CA GLN A 21 19.05 20.30 2.49
C GLN A 21 17.98 19.31 2.99
N GLU A 22 17.97 18.97 4.30
CA GLU A 22 16.94 18.12 4.91
C GLU A 22 15.54 18.77 4.86
N ASP A 23 15.45 20.10 5.01
CA ASP A 23 14.18 20.82 4.95
C ASP A 23 13.68 21.13 3.53
N SER A 24 14.50 20.87 2.51
CA SER A 24 14.13 21.15 1.14
C SER A 24 12.97 20.28 0.65
N LEU A 25 12.04 20.88 -0.10
CA LEU A 25 10.93 20.15 -0.72
C LEU A 25 11.43 19.00 -1.61
N LYS A 26 12.57 19.19 -2.28
CA LYS A 26 13.23 18.17 -3.10
C LYS A 26 13.64 16.95 -2.26
N TYR A 27 14.22 17.17 -1.07
CA TYR A 27 14.58 16.09 -0.17
C TYR A 27 13.35 15.32 0.31
N LYS A 28 12.30 16.02 0.73
CA LYS A 28 11.01 15.38 1.12
C LYS A 28 10.41 14.57 -0.02
N TYR A 29 10.42 15.12 -1.24
CA TYR A 29 9.94 14.42 -2.42
C TYR A 29 10.70 13.11 -2.68
N ILE A 30 12.03 13.14 -2.65
CA ILE A 30 12.85 11.97 -2.97
C ILE A 30 12.84 10.93 -1.85
N ASN A 31 12.99 11.37 -0.59
CA ASN A 31 13.26 10.47 0.53
C ASN A 31 12.03 10.12 1.36
N GLN A 32 11.01 10.99 1.37
CA GLN A 32 9.85 10.79 2.23
C GLN A 32 8.61 10.32 1.49
N THR A 33 8.46 10.55 0.18
CA THR A 33 7.28 10.07 -0.56
C THR A 33 7.30 8.55 -0.74
N ILE A 34 6.10 7.96 -0.76
CA ILE A 34 5.92 6.51 -0.92
C ILE A 34 5.32 6.23 -2.28
N TYR A 35 5.90 5.28 -3.00
CA TYR A 35 5.36 4.80 -4.27
C TYR A 35 5.35 3.27 -4.34
N ARG A 36 4.55 2.72 -5.26
CA ARG A 36 4.48 1.29 -5.50
C ARG A 36 5.70 0.80 -6.26
N TYR A 37 6.27 -0.31 -5.81
CA TYR A 37 7.34 -1.02 -6.49
C TYR A 37 7.03 -2.51 -6.53
N GLY A 38 6.37 -2.94 -7.62
CA GLY A 38 5.88 -4.30 -7.78
C GLY A 38 4.90 -4.70 -6.67
N ARG A 39 5.29 -5.67 -5.83
CA ARG A 39 4.48 -6.16 -4.69
C ARG A 39 4.76 -5.43 -3.36
N SER A 40 5.71 -4.50 -3.36
CA SER A 40 6.13 -3.74 -2.19
C SER A 40 5.99 -2.24 -2.45
N PHE A 41 6.33 -1.45 -1.45
CA PHE A 41 6.34 0.00 -1.52
C PHE A 41 7.75 0.49 -1.21
N MET A 42 8.12 1.62 -1.79
CA MET A 42 9.43 2.24 -1.57
C MET A 42 9.21 3.63 -1.00
N LYS A 43 10.01 3.98 0.01
CA LYS A 43 10.10 5.30 0.64
C LYS A 43 11.57 5.69 0.66
N GLY A 44 11.99 6.51 -0.31
CA GLY A 44 13.42 6.68 -0.58
C GLY A 44 14.08 5.33 -0.90
N THR A 45 15.02 4.91 -0.06
CA THR A 45 15.72 3.61 -0.14
C THR A 45 15.07 2.50 0.69
N GLU A 46 14.11 2.83 1.55
CA GLU A 46 13.43 1.88 2.43
C GLU A 46 12.33 1.13 1.69
N ARG A 47 12.33 -0.20 1.84
CA ARG A 47 11.29 -1.06 1.28
C ARG A 47 10.26 -1.40 2.36
N LEU A 48 9.02 -1.05 2.09
CA LEU A 48 7.89 -1.25 2.98
C LEU A 48 6.95 -2.34 2.45
N THR A 49 6.44 -3.14 3.37
CA THR A 49 5.35 -4.09 3.14
C THR A 49 3.99 -3.43 3.34
N PHE A 50 2.93 -4.11 2.89
CA PHE A 50 1.57 -3.59 3.05
C PHE A 50 1.20 -3.34 4.53
N PRO A 51 1.49 -4.24 5.50
CA PRO A 51 1.23 -3.96 6.91
C PRO A 51 2.01 -2.77 7.47
N GLU A 52 3.29 -2.64 7.11
CA GLU A 52 4.18 -1.56 7.60
C GLU A 52 3.72 -0.18 7.14
N LEU A 53 3.09 -0.08 5.95
CA LEU A 53 2.51 1.17 5.47
C LEU A 53 1.51 1.80 6.47
N ARG A 54 0.86 1.01 7.32
CA ARG A 54 -0.08 1.56 8.30
C ARG A 54 0.58 2.62 9.18
N ASN A 55 1.83 2.40 9.57
CA ASN A 55 2.59 3.32 10.42
C ASN A 55 2.90 4.62 9.69
N GLU A 56 3.08 4.58 8.37
CA GLU A 56 3.30 5.76 7.54
C GLU A 56 2.07 6.64 7.37
N PHE A 57 0.87 6.08 7.62
CA PHE A 57 -0.39 6.80 7.49
C PHE A 57 -0.84 7.44 8.81
N THR A 58 -0.19 7.19 9.94
CA THR A 58 -0.60 7.77 11.23
C THR A 58 -0.54 9.30 11.25
N MET A 59 0.32 9.89 10.43
CA MET A 59 0.43 11.35 10.27
C MET A 59 -0.63 11.96 9.34
N SER A 60 -1.44 11.14 8.65
CA SER A 60 -2.47 11.60 7.71
C SER A 60 -3.78 10.87 7.99
N GLU A 61 -4.70 11.52 8.69
CA GLU A 61 -5.98 10.92 9.10
C GLU A 61 -6.79 10.41 7.89
N LEU A 62 -6.88 11.23 6.83
CA LEU A 62 -7.54 10.87 5.57
C LEU A 62 -6.81 9.74 4.82
N GLY A 63 -5.47 9.72 4.89
CA GLY A 63 -4.64 8.64 4.36
C GLY A 63 -4.91 7.33 5.09
N LEU A 64 -4.95 7.36 6.42
CA LEU A 64 -5.21 6.20 7.28
C LEU A 64 -6.60 5.62 7.04
N ALA A 65 -7.63 6.46 6.95
CA ALA A 65 -8.98 6.02 6.64
C ALA A 65 -9.07 5.30 5.28
N SER A 66 -8.39 5.84 4.27
CA SER A 66 -8.32 5.23 2.93
C SER A 66 -7.53 3.91 2.94
N TYR A 67 -6.47 3.82 3.74
CA TYR A 67 -5.70 2.58 3.93
C TYR A 67 -6.52 1.50 4.63
N ASP A 68 -7.24 1.84 5.69
CA ASP A 68 -8.10 0.89 6.42
C ASP A 68 -9.23 0.38 5.51
N GLN A 69 -9.78 1.25 4.66
CA GLN A 69 -10.73 0.84 3.63
C GLN A 69 -10.09 -0.12 2.61
N SER A 70 -8.87 0.17 2.15
CA SER A 70 -8.12 -0.73 1.27
C SER A 70 -7.91 -2.10 1.90
N LYS A 71 -7.53 -2.15 3.19
CA LYS A 71 -7.35 -3.38 3.96
C LYS A 71 -8.64 -4.19 4.06
N LYS A 72 -9.77 -3.53 4.34
CA LYS A 72 -11.10 -4.17 4.35
C LYS A 72 -11.41 -4.84 3.01
N TYR A 73 -11.27 -4.10 1.90
CA TYR A 73 -11.53 -4.67 0.57
C TYR A 73 -10.56 -5.80 0.19
N LYS A 74 -9.29 -5.70 0.60
CA LYS A 74 -8.31 -6.78 0.41
C LYS A 74 -8.73 -8.05 1.14
N ASN A 75 -9.19 -7.92 2.38
CA ASN A 75 -9.67 -9.06 3.16
C ASN A 75 -10.90 -9.70 2.51
N ILE A 76 -11.87 -8.90 2.06
CA ILE A 76 -13.06 -9.41 1.35
C ILE A 76 -12.63 -10.12 0.05
N SER A 77 -11.74 -9.52 -0.74
CA SER A 77 -11.20 -10.14 -1.95
C SER A 77 -10.52 -11.48 -1.67
N ASN A 78 -9.78 -11.58 -0.57
CA ASN A 78 -9.13 -12.83 -0.16
C ASN A 78 -10.16 -13.89 0.23
N VAL A 79 -11.19 -13.54 1.02
CA VAL A 79 -12.27 -14.46 1.37
C VAL A 79 -12.98 -14.99 0.13
N PHE A 80 -13.33 -14.11 -0.81
CA PHE A 80 -13.97 -14.50 -2.06
C PHE A 80 -13.05 -15.37 -2.93
N SER A 81 -11.75 -15.07 -2.97
CA SER A 81 -10.76 -15.88 -3.70
C SER A 81 -10.64 -17.29 -3.12
N VAL A 82 -10.57 -17.41 -1.79
CA VAL A 82 -10.50 -18.70 -1.09
C VAL A 82 -11.80 -19.48 -1.29
N ALA A 83 -12.97 -18.82 -1.18
CA ALA A 83 -14.26 -19.45 -1.43
C ALA A 83 -14.40 -19.93 -2.88
N SER A 84 -13.95 -19.13 -3.86
CA SER A 84 -13.91 -19.53 -5.27
C SER A 84 -13.01 -20.76 -5.48
N LEU A 85 -11.84 -20.79 -4.85
CA LEU A 85 -10.92 -21.93 -4.92
C LEU A 85 -11.52 -23.20 -4.28
N ALA A 86 -12.19 -23.06 -3.14
CA ALA A 86 -12.89 -24.17 -2.49
C ALA A 86 -14.04 -24.72 -3.37
N ALA A 87 -14.79 -23.84 -4.03
CA ALA A 87 -15.82 -24.22 -5.00
C ALA A 87 -15.22 -24.98 -6.19
N SER A 88 -14.08 -24.54 -6.71
CA SER A 88 -13.35 -25.25 -7.79
C SER A 88 -12.94 -26.67 -7.38
N ILE A 89 -12.34 -26.81 -6.18
CA ILE A 89 -11.92 -28.13 -5.66
C ILE A 89 -13.14 -29.05 -5.48
N THR A 90 -14.22 -28.53 -4.89
CA THR A 90 -15.46 -29.29 -4.68
C THR A 90 -16.07 -29.72 -6.01
N THR A 91 -16.05 -28.84 -7.01
CA THR A 91 -16.52 -29.15 -8.37
C THR A 91 -15.73 -30.30 -8.96
N LEU A 92 -14.39 -30.29 -8.87
CA LEU A 92 -13.53 -31.37 -9.38
C LEU A 92 -13.83 -32.73 -8.71
N VAL A 93 -14.02 -32.74 -7.38
CA VAL A 93 -14.36 -33.97 -6.64
C VAL A 93 -15.73 -34.52 -7.08
N ILE A 94 -16.72 -33.65 -7.27
CA ILE A 94 -18.06 -34.06 -7.70
C ILE A 94 -18.04 -34.59 -9.15
N VAL A 95 -17.29 -33.94 -10.05
CA VAL A 95 -17.08 -34.42 -11.42
C VAL A 95 -16.48 -35.83 -11.40
N SER A 96 -15.42 -36.05 -10.60
CA SER A 96 -14.73 -37.33 -10.50
C SER A 96 -15.63 -38.48 -10.03
N ASN A 97 -16.68 -38.18 -9.26
CA ASN A 97 -17.60 -39.16 -8.69
C ASN A 97 -18.91 -39.29 -9.49
N ASN A 98 -18.96 -38.85 -10.75
CA ASN A 98 -20.18 -38.82 -11.58
C ASN A 98 -21.37 -38.13 -10.89
N GLY A 99 -21.09 -37.06 -10.13
CA GLY A 99 -22.09 -36.36 -9.34
C GLY A 99 -23.17 -35.65 -10.17
N LYS A 100 -24.25 -35.24 -9.50
CA LYS A 100 -25.41 -34.62 -10.15
C LYS A 100 -25.03 -33.35 -10.90
N ARG A 101 -25.43 -33.27 -12.18
CA ARG A 101 -25.21 -32.10 -13.05
C ARG A 101 -25.75 -30.79 -12.45
N SER A 102 -26.85 -30.81 -11.69
CA SER A 102 -27.40 -29.60 -11.08
C SER A 102 -26.48 -29.00 -10.01
N THR A 103 -25.85 -29.85 -9.18
CA THR A 103 -24.88 -29.42 -8.15
C THR A 103 -23.63 -28.85 -8.79
N LEU A 104 -23.18 -29.48 -9.88
CA LEU A 104 -22.02 -29.05 -10.67
C LEU A 104 -22.23 -27.65 -11.27
N ASN A 105 -23.39 -27.44 -11.90
CA ASN A 105 -23.73 -26.14 -12.48
C ASN A 105 -23.82 -25.04 -11.42
N LEU A 106 -24.40 -25.33 -10.25
CA LEU A 106 -24.51 -24.36 -9.16
C LEU A 106 -23.13 -23.96 -8.63
N LEU A 107 -22.23 -24.93 -8.45
CA LEU A 107 -20.87 -24.66 -7.99
C LEU A 107 -20.04 -23.88 -9.01
N LEU A 108 -20.18 -24.19 -10.31
CA LEU A 108 -19.52 -23.43 -11.38
C LEU A 108 -19.99 -21.98 -11.44
N ILE A 109 -21.30 -21.74 -11.36
CA ILE A 109 -21.85 -20.38 -11.30
C ILE A 109 -21.34 -19.66 -10.05
N GLY A 110 -21.38 -20.34 -8.89
CA GLY A 110 -20.85 -19.80 -7.64
C GLY A 110 -19.36 -19.44 -7.72
N GLN A 111 -18.55 -20.31 -8.32
CA GLN A 111 -17.11 -20.09 -8.54
C GLN A 111 -16.86 -18.82 -9.37
N ILE A 112 -17.60 -18.64 -10.47
CA ILE A 112 -17.47 -17.48 -11.35
C ILE A 112 -17.86 -16.21 -10.60
N LEU A 113 -19.00 -16.20 -9.91
CA LEU A 113 -19.47 -15.03 -9.14
C LEU A 113 -18.50 -14.65 -8.01
N LEU A 114 -17.97 -15.65 -7.29
CA LEU A 114 -16.97 -15.41 -6.25
C LEU A 114 -15.66 -14.90 -6.85
N GLY A 115 -15.23 -15.44 -8.00
CA GLY A 115 -14.03 -15.00 -8.70
C GLY A 115 -14.13 -13.57 -9.22
N THR A 116 -15.25 -13.20 -9.83
CA THR A 116 -15.48 -11.82 -10.31
C THR A 116 -15.64 -10.85 -9.14
N GLY A 117 -16.35 -11.25 -8.08
CA GLY A 117 -16.44 -10.48 -6.84
C GLY A 117 -15.07 -10.23 -6.20
N ALA A 118 -14.22 -11.26 -6.12
CA ALA A 118 -12.85 -11.13 -5.63
C ALA A 118 -12.04 -10.11 -6.45
N GLY A 119 -12.18 -10.14 -7.78
CA GLY A 119 -11.55 -9.18 -8.69
C GLY A 119 -12.04 -7.74 -8.46
N GLY A 120 -13.35 -7.55 -8.31
CA GLY A 120 -13.96 -6.25 -8.01
C GLY A 120 -13.43 -5.64 -6.71
N TYR A 121 -13.43 -6.42 -5.62
CA TYR A 121 -12.88 -5.97 -4.34
C TYR A 121 -11.37 -5.74 -4.38
N ARG A 122 -10.62 -6.50 -5.19
CA ARG A 122 -9.18 -6.25 -5.40
C ARG A 122 -8.94 -4.89 -6.06
N MET A 123 -9.76 -4.52 -7.06
CA MET A 123 -9.68 -3.22 -7.71
C MET A 123 -10.05 -2.08 -6.74
N LEU A 124 -11.12 -2.25 -5.95
CA LEU A 124 -11.50 -1.26 -4.94
C LEU A 124 -10.41 -1.08 -3.88
N SER A 125 -9.80 -2.19 -3.42
CA SER A 125 -8.65 -2.16 -2.51
C SER A 125 -7.49 -1.37 -3.10
N ALA A 126 -7.14 -1.59 -4.37
CA ALA A 126 -6.06 -0.86 -5.03
C ALA A 126 -6.35 0.64 -5.14
N LYS A 127 -7.57 1.02 -5.56
CA LYS A 127 -7.98 2.43 -5.66
C LYS A 127 -7.94 3.16 -4.31
N SER A 128 -8.45 2.52 -3.25
CA SER A 128 -8.39 3.10 -1.90
C SER A 128 -6.95 3.24 -1.41
N LEU A 129 -6.06 2.30 -1.76
CA LEU A 129 -4.64 2.39 -1.40
C LEU A 129 -3.94 3.53 -2.15
N ASP A 130 -4.23 3.70 -3.44
CA ASP A 130 -3.62 4.77 -4.23
C ASP A 130 -4.06 6.14 -3.72
N ARG A 131 -5.32 6.27 -3.29
CA ARG A 131 -5.82 7.46 -2.60
C ARG A 131 -5.09 7.69 -1.28
N ALA A 132 -4.86 6.64 -0.49
CA ALA A 132 -4.13 6.74 0.78
C ALA A 132 -2.70 7.24 0.56
N LEU A 133 -1.98 6.65 -0.40
CA LEU A 133 -0.62 7.04 -0.76
C LEU A 133 -0.56 8.49 -1.26
N TRP A 134 -1.48 8.87 -2.14
CA TRP A 134 -1.55 10.24 -2.65
C TRP A 134 -1.79 11.25 -1.54
N GLN A 135 -2.77 11.00 -0.68
CA GLN A 135 -3.14 11.91 0.41
C GLN A 135 -1.97 12.06 1.40
N ARG A 136 -1.35 10.96 1.81
CA ARG A 136 -0.19 10.97 2.69
C ARG A 136 1.01 11.68 2.07
N ASN A 137 1.31 11.43 0.79
CA ASN A 137 2.42 12.11 0.12
C ASN A 137 2.16 13.61 -0.04
N LYS A 138 0.92 14.00 -0.33
CA LYS A 138 0.52 15.41 -0.33
C LYS A 138 0.75 16.05 1.04
N ASP A 139 0.31 15.40 2.11
CA ASP A 139 0.44 15.93 3.48
C ASP A 139 1.91 16.02 3.93
N VAL A 140 2.78 15.14 3.44
CA VAL A 140 4.24 15.22 3.68
C VAL A 140 4.88 16.39 2.94
N LEU A 141 4.48 16.62 1.69
CA LEU A 141 5.03 17.69 0.86
C LEU A 141 4.46 19.07 1.25
N PHE A 142 3.19 19.09 1.65
CA PHE A 142 2.43 20.29 1.98
C PHE A 142 1.62 20.05 3.25
N PRO A 143 2.25 20.11 4.43
CA PRO A 143 1.57 19.89 5.70
C PRO A 143 0.43 20.91 5.86
N PRO A 144 -0.75 20.49 6.34
CA PRO A 144 -1.78 21.44 6.74
C PRO A 144 -1.22 22.34 7.85
N LYS A 145 -1.46 23.66 7.71
CA LYS A 145 -1.08 24.66 8.71
C LYS A 145 -1.94 24.57 9.96
#